data_AF-A0A0E0BR71-F1
#
_entry.id   AF-A0A0E0BR71-F1
#
_cell.length_a   1.000
_cell.length_b   1.000
_cell.length_c   1.000
_cell.angle_alpha   90.00
_cell.angle_beta   90.00
_cell.angle_gamma   90.00
#
_symmetry.space_group_name_H-M   'P 1'
#
loop_
_entity.id
_entity.type
_entity.pdbx_description
1 polymer ?
#
loop_
_entity_poly.entity_id
_entity_poly.type
_entity_poly.pdbx_seq_one_letter_code
_entity_poly.pdbx_strand_id
1 'polypeptide(L)'
;MRLAAAQQEEESLHLAETNKQKADQLRKEIATIQESLTHVKAATEQAHEEEAQILAEKDVTRKTYKQALEEAEKKLSSLKKDFDPAVYKSLKEKLDETNSEISSMQKKIEDARAQDLESIATVSTELDDAKEMLQKVAEEESSLRSLVESLKQELEAVKEEHDQLKQKDTETESIVGDLHVKLQKCKSELEAAVAAESKATTASDDLMLALQQLSSESKNALQEAEVMQKSAADLRDEAEAARVALAEAEQKLQSALKEAEEAKSAEAKALDQIKQLSERASAARASTSESGAKITISKEEFESLSRKVEESEKLSEMKVAAAMAQVEAVRASENEAIKKLEAARKEMEDMELATEEALKRAEMAEAAKRAVEGELRRWREKEQKKAAEAQPAPEAQAHGTASSPVQKASAGKANEKNDGPHKNSRTLLKKSFMLPNITSMFHKKKNHADGSSPSHLPGDKSV
;
A
#
# COMPACT_ATOMS: atom_id res chain seq x y z
N MET A 1 -135.24 -166.27 99.24
CA MET A 1 -135.45 -165.50 98.00
C MET A 1 -135.74 -164.03 98.34
N ARG A 2 -134.85 -163.15 98.83
CA ARG A 2 -133.39 -163.15 99.18
C ARG A 2 -132.34 -163.05 98.07
N LEU A 3 -132.70 -162.74 96.82
CA LEU A 3 -131.71 -162.47 95.74
C LEU A 3 -132.11 -161.30 94.81
N ALA A 4 -133.41 -161.02 94.64
CA ALA A 4 -133.89 -159.78 94.01
C ALA A 4 -133.70 -158.50 94.86
N ALA A 5 -133.04 -158.61 96.02
CA ALA A 5 -132.66 -157.45 96.84
C ALA A 5 -131.48 -156.67 96.23
N ALA A 6 -130.45 -157.38 95.74
CA ALA A 6 -129.24 -156.77 95.17
C ALA A 6 -129.54 -155.82 93.99
N GLN A 7 -129.99 -156.42 92.88
CA GLN A 7 -129.84 -155.80 91.57
C GLN A 7 -130.83 -154.66 91.30
N GLN A 8 -132.07 -154.73 91.76
CA GLN A 8 -133.03 -153.65 91.50
C GLN A 8 -132.78 -152.41 92.38
N GLU A 9 -132.12 -152.57 93.53
CA GLU A 9 -131.67 -151.46 94.36
C GLU A 9 -130.36 -150.85 93.82
N GLU A 10 -129.43 -151.69 93.36
CA GLU A 10 -128.16 -151.25 92.73
C GLU A 10 -128.38 -150.55 91.37
N GLU A 11 -129.25 -151.08 90.50
CA GLU A 11 -129.66 -150.41 89.26
C GLU A 11 -130.41 -149.09 89.54
N SER A 12 -131.24 -149.05 90.59
CA SER A 12 -131.92 -147.82 91.03
C SER A 12 -130.93 -146.76 91.51
N LEU A 13 -129.91 -147.14 92.29
CA LEU A 13 -128.86 -146.25 92.77
C LEU A 13 -127.98 -145.75 91.62
N HIS A 14 -127.54 -146.63 90.71
CA HIS A 14 -126.74 -146.23 89.56
C HIS A 14 -127.52 -145.29 88.60
N LEU A 15 -128.84 -145.52 88.43
CA LEU A 15 -129.70 -144.62 87.67
C LEU A 15 -129.89 -143.26 88.37
N ALA A 16 -129.99 -143.24 89.70
CA ALA A 16 -130.06 -141.99 90.48
C ALA A 16 -128.75 -141.19 90.41
N GLU A 17 -127.60 -141.86 90.47
CA GLU A 17 -126.28 -141.22 90.46
C GLU A 17 -125.91 -140.69 89.06
N THR A 18 -126.22 -141.45 88.00
CA THR A 18 -126.09 -140.95 86.62
C THR A 18 -127.08 -139.83 86.28
N ASN A 19 -128.31 -139.85 86.81
CA ASN A 19 -129.23 -138.72 86.71
C ASN A 19 -128.75 -137.49 87.48
N LYS A 20 -128.14 -137.66 88.67
CA LYS A 20 -127.53 -136.57 89.43
C LYS A 20 -126.37 -135.93 88.66
N GLN A 21 -125.46 -136.74 88.10
CA GLN A 21 -124.37 -136.21 87.26
C GLN A 21 -124.91 -135.44 86.05
N LYS A 22 -125.95 -135.95 85.35
CA LYS A 22 -126.63 -135.21 84.27
C LYS A 22 -127.28 -133.92 84.76
N ALA A 23 -127.89 -133.91 85.94
CA ALA A 23 -128.52 -132.71 86.50
C ALA A 23 -127.49 -131.64 86.90
N ASP A 24 -126.36 -132.04 87.48
CA ASP A 24 -125.25 -131.13 87.81
C ASP A 24 -124.53 -130.62 86.55
N GLN A 25 -124.42 -131.45 85.51
CA GLN A 25 -123.88 -131.07 84.21
C GLN A 25 -124.80 -130.09 83.47
N LEU A 26 -126.11 -130.37 83.43
CA LEU A 26 -127.13 -129.43 82.93
C LEU A 26 -127.16 -128.12 83.74
N ARG A 27 -126.93 -128.16 85.06
CA ARG A 27 -126.80 -126.94 85.88
C ARG A 27 -125.56 -126.13 85.50
N LYS A 28 -124.42 -126.77 85.25
CA LYS A 28 -123.22 -126.09 84.74
C LYS A 28 -123.48 -125.50 83.36
N GLU A 29 -124.10 -126.24 82.45
CA GLU A 29 -124.46 -125.75 81.12
C GLU A 29 -125.41 -124.56 81.22
N ILE A 30 -126.49 -124.64 82.01
CA ILE A 30 -127.41 -123.52 82.27
C ILE A 30 -126.68 -122.31 82.87
N ALA A 31 -125.76 -122.51 83.82
CA ALA A 31 -124.96 -121.43 84.40
C ALA A 31 -124.08 -120.77 83.32
N THR A 32 -123.36 -121.54 82.51
CA THR A 32 -122.54 -121.01 81.40
C THR A 32 -123.38 -120.36 80.29
N ILE A 33 -124.61 -120.83 80.06
CA ILE A 33 -125.57 -120.23 79.12
C ILE A 33 -126.12 -118.92 79.70
N GLN A 34 -126.39 -118.83 81.00
CA GLN A 34 -126.80 -117.59 81.66
C GLN A 34 -125.67 -116.55 81.70
N GLU A 35 -124.45 -116.99 82.01
CA GLU A 35 -123.25 -116.15 82.06
C GLU A 35 -122.88 -115.63 80.65
N SER A 36 -122.94 -116.49 79.63
CA SER A 36 -122.79 -116.07 78.23
C SER A 36 -123.97 -115.20 77.76
N LEU A 37 -125.21 -115.43 78.20
CA LEU A 37 -126.35 -114.54 77.91
C LEU A 37 -126.15 -113.16 78.55
N THR A 38 -125.60 -113.07 79.78
CA THR A 38 -125.27 -111.78 80.39
C THR A 38 -124.13 -111.07 79.65
N HIS A 39 -123.11 -111.80 79.20
CA HIS A 39 -122.05 -111.24 78.35
C HIS A 39 -122.58 -110.77 76.99
N VAL A 40 -123.45 -111.54 76.34
CA VAL A 40 -124.07 -111.16 75.06
C VAL A 40 -124.96 -109.93 75.25
N LYS A 41 -125.76 -109.86 76.31
CA LYS A 41 -126.59 -108.68 76.60
C LYS A 41 -125.74 -107.42 76.79
N ALA A 42 -124.72 -107.49 77.65
CA ALA A 42 -123.79 -106.39 77.87
C ALA A 42 -123.08 -105.98 76.57
N ALA A 43 -122.64 -106.94 75.75
CA ALA A 43 -122.03 -106.66 74.45
C ALA A 43 -123.02 -106.04 73.44
N THR A 44 -124.30 -106.43 73.44
CA THR A 44 -125.32 -105.79 72.59
C THR A 44 -125.71 -104.39 73.06
N GLU A 45 -125.76 -104.15 74.37
CA GLU A 45 -126.00 -102.82 74.93
C GLU A 45 -124.81 -101.89 74.62
N GLN A 46 -123.57 -102.36 74.84
CA GLN A 46 -122.36 -101.63 74.47
C GLN A 46 -122.29 -101.36 72.96
N ALA A 47 -122.58 -102.34 72.10
CA ALA A 47 -122.59 -102.14 70.65
C ALA A 47 -123.65 -101.11 70.20
N HIS A 48 -124.81 -101.09 70.85
CA HIS A 48 -125.86 -100.10 70.57
C HIS A 48 -125.48 -98.69 71.08
N GLU A 49 -124.75 -98.60 72.19
CA GLU A 49 -124.23 -97.33 72.70
C GLU A 49 -123.09 -96.79 71.82
N GLU A 50 -122.17 -97.65 71.37
CA GLU A 50 -121.12 -97.33 70.39
C GLU A 50 -121.72 -96.91 69.02
N GLU A 51 -122.74 -97.60 68.51
CA GLU A 51 -123.43 -97.19 67.28
C GLU A 51 -124.10 -95.81 67.43
N ALA A 52 -124.75 -95.55 68.56
CA ALA A 52 -125.36 -94.26 68.85
C ALA A 52 -124.30 -93.14 68.94
N GLN A 53 -123.15 -93.40 69.56
CA GLN A 53 -122.04 -92.45 69.63
C GLN A 53 -121.44 -92.18 68.23
N ILE A 54 -121.21 -93.22 67.42
CA ILE A 54 -120.72 -93.08 66.03
C ILE A 54 -121.70 -92.26 65.19
N LEU A 55 -123.01 -92.47 65.33
CA LEU A 55 -124.02 -91.68 64.63
C LEU A 55 -124.00 -90.21 65.08
N ALA A 56 -123.88 -89.94 66.39
CA ALA A 56 -123.76 -88.59 66.91
C ALA A 56 -122.48 -87.87 66.40
N GLU A 57 -121.33 -88.53 66.40
CA GLU A 57 -120.07 -87.99 65.87
C GLU A 57 -120.15 -87.74 64.35
N LYS A 58 -120.80 -88.64 63.59
CA LYS A 58 -121.04 -88.46 62.15
C LYS A 58 -122.00 -87.31 61.86
N ASP A 59 -122.97 -87.04 62.72
CA ASP A 59 -123.86 -85.89 62.60
C ASP A 59 -123.18 -84.57 63.00
N VAL A 60 -122.31 -84.57 64.01
CA VAL A 60 -121.48 -83.41 64.37
C VAL A 60 -120.53 -83.07 63.22
N THR A 61 -119.77 -84.04 62.71
CA THR A 61 -118.85 -83.83 61.57
C THR A 61 -119.59 -83.42 60.30
N ARG A 62 -120.75 -84.00 59.99
CA ARG A 62 -121.60 -83.53 58.87
C ARG A 62 -122.02 -82.07 59.05
N LYS A 63 -122.39 -81.65 60.26
CA LYS A 63 -122.77 -80.26 60.56
C LYS A 63 -121.58 -79.30 60.42
N THR A 64 -120.40 -79.65 60.92
CA THR A 64 -119.21 -78.80 60.77
C THR A 64 -118.74 -78.69 59.32
N TYR A 65 -118.74 -79.78 58.54
CA TYR A 65 -118.45 -79.71 57.11
C TYR A 65 -119.46 -78.85 56.33
N LYS A 66 -120.76 -78.95 56.66
CA LYS A 66 -121.79 -78.10 56.05
C LYS A 66 -121.57 -76.62 56.37
N GLN A 67 -121.25 -76.29 57.63
CA GLN A 67 -120.92 -74.91 58.03
C GLN A 67 -119.67 -74.38 57.32
N ALA A 68 -118.62 -75.20 57.21
CA ALA A 68 -117.40 -74.83 56.48
C ALA A 68 -117.64 -74.60 54.98
N LEU A 69 -118.51 -75.39 54.35
CA LEU A 69 -118.94 -75.18 52.97
C LEU A 69 -119.72 -73.87 52.81
N GLU A 70 -120.74 -73.64 53.65
CA GLU A 70 -121.51 -72.39 53.63
C GLU A 70 -120.63 -71.14 53.89
N GLU A 71 -119.60 -71.26 54.73
CA GLU A 71 -118.63 -70.19 54.99
C GLU A 71 -117.70 -69.97 53.78
N ALA A 72 -117.24 -71.04 53.13
CA ALA A 72 -116.44 -70.96 51.91
C ALA A 72 -117.23 -70.36 50.73
N GLU A 73 -118.51 -70.74 50.57
CA GLU A 73 -119.42 -70.18 49.57
C GLU A 73 -119.71 -68.70 49.82
N LYS A 74 -119.89 -68.28 51.09
CA LYS A 74 -120.00 -66.87 51.48
C LYS A 74 -118.72 -66.11 51.14
N LYS A 75 -117.54 -66.64 51.49
CA LYS A 75 -116.23 -66.03 51.17
C LYS A 75 -115.99 -65.92 49.65
N LEU A 76 -116.37 -66.93 48.88
CA LEU A 76 -116.24 -66.91 47.42
C LEU A 76 -117.23 -65.93 46.78
N SER A 77 -118.43 -65.78 47.36
CA SER A 77 -119.44 -64.82 46.91
C SER A 77 -119.04 -63.37 47.24
N SER A 78 -118.45 -63.11 48.41
CA SER A 78 -117.88 -61.79 48.72
C SER A 78 -116.69 -61.49 47.79
N LEU A 79 -115.74 -62.42 47.63
CA LEU A 79 -114.57 -62.21 46.77
C LEU A 79 -114.95 -61.94 45.29
N LYS A 80 -116.02 -62.56 44.79
CA LYS A 80 -116.60 -62.27 43.46
C LYS A 80 -117.31 -60.91 43.38
N LYS A 81 -117.92 -60.44 44.47
CA LYS A 81 -118.57 -59.13 44.54
C LYS A 81 -117.55 -57.99 44.64
N ASP A 82 -116.46 -58.25 45.36
CA ASP A 82 -115.36 -57.30 45.57
C ASP A 82 -114.37 -57.27 44.38
N PHE A 83 -114.39 -58.30 43.51
CA PHE A 83 -113.64 -58.33 42.27
C PHE A 83 -114.32 -57.52 41.16
N ASP A 84 -113.74 -56.38 40.81
CA ASP A 84 -114.14 -55.56 39.65
C ASP A 84 -113.27 -55.90 38.42
N PRO A 85 -113.81 -56.54 37.37
CA PRO A 85 -113.07 -56.86 36.15
C PRO A 85 -112.60 -55.62 35.38
N ALA A 86 -113.30 -54.50 35.47
CA ALA A 86 -112.93 -53.26 34.78
C ALA A 86 -111.73 -52.60 35.46
N VAL A 87 -111.68 -52.62 36.80
CA VAL A 87 -110.49 -52.16 37.55
C VAL A 87 -109.28 -53.05 37.25
N TYR A 88 -109.44 -54.38 37.23
CA TYR A 88 -108.35 -55.28 36.83
C TYR A 88 -107.85 -54.99 35.42
N LYS A 89 -108.75 -54.82 34.44
CA LYS A 89 -108.36 -54.51 33.05
C LYS A 89 -107.65 -53.16 32.95
N SER A 90 -108.15 -52.12 33.61
CA SER A 90 -107.52 -50.80 33.63
C SER A 90 -106.15 -50.81 34.30
N LEU A 91 -105.98 -51.58 35.39
CA LEU A 91 -104.67 -51.78 36.03
C LEU A 91 -103.69 -52.52 35.11
N LYS A 92 -104.17 -53.52 34.35
CA LYS A 92 -103.35 -54.26 33.39
C LYS A 92 -102.92 -53.38 32.21
N GLU A 93 -103.85 -52.60 31.65
CA GLU A 93 -103.55 -51.62 30.59
C GLU A 93 -102.52 -50.59 31.06
N LYS A 94 -102.69 -50.01 32.26
CA LYS A 94 -101.71 -49.08 32.86
C LYS A 94 -100.36 -49.72 33.13
N LEU A 95 -100.31 -50.99 33.53
CA LEU A 95 -99.06 -51.73 33.74
C LEU A 95 -98.31 -51.92 32.42
N ASP A 96 -99.02 -52.24 31.34
CA ASP A 96 -98.43 -52.43 30.02
C ASP A 96 -97.99 -51.11 29.38
N GLU A 97 -98.75 -50.03 29.58
CA GLU A 97 -98.36 -48.65 29.24
C GLU A 97 -97.08 -48.24 30.00
N THR A 98 -97.06 -48.42 31.33
CA THR A 98 -95.89 -48.10 32.18
C THR A 98 -94.65 -48.93 31.76
N ASN A 99 -94.82 -50.22 31.43
CA ASN A 99 -93.72 -51.05 30.94
C ASN A 99 -93.20 -50.59 29.57
N SER A 100 -94.08 -50.10 28.70
CA SER A 100 -93.70 -49.51 27.39
C SER A 100 -92.93 -48.21 27.59
N GLU A 101 -93.37 -47.33 28.49
CA GLU A 101 -92.66 -46.11 28.87
C GLU A 101 -91.29 -46.40 29.49
N ILE A 102 -91.19 -47.36 30.41
CA ILE A 102 -89.93 -47.80 31.00
C ILE A 102 -88.98 -48.31 29.90
N SER A 103 -89.45 -49.13 28.97
CA SER A 103 -88.65 -49.67 27.87
C SER A 103 -88.15 -48.55 26.93
N SER A 104 -89.02 -47.57 26.63
CA SER A 104 -88.69 -46.38 25.84
C SER A 104 -87.65 -45.49 26.53
N MET A 105 -87.79 -45.28 27.84
CA MET A 105 -86.83 -44.52 28.64
C MET A 105 -85.49 -45.24 28.81
N GLN A 106 -85.49 -46.56 29.02
CA GLN A 106 -84.28 -47.39 29.03
C GLN A 106 -83.53 -47.27 27.70
N LYS A 107 -84.23 -47.40 26.56
CA LYS A 107 -83.61 -47.21 25.25
C LYS A 107 -83.03 -45.81 25.08
N LYS A 108 -83.75 -44.74 25.43
CA LYS A 108 -83.23 -43.36 25.37
C LYS A 108 -81.98 -43.17 26.24
N ILE A 109 -81.91 -43.80 27.40
CA ILE A 109 -80.74 -43.78 28.28
C ILE A 109 -79.56 -44.53 27.63
N GLU A 110 -79.81 -45.65 26.97
CA GLU A 110 -78.78 -46.43 26.26
C GLU A 110 -78.27 -45.71 25.02
N ASP A 111 -79.17 -45.18 24.18
CA ASP A 111 -78.84 -44.36 23.00
C ASP A 111 -78.02 -43.11 23.41
N ALA A 112 -78.43 -42.40 24.49
CA ALA A 112 -77.70 -41.25 25.01
C ALA A 112 -76.32 -41.63 25.58
N ARG A 113 -76.21 -42.74 26.31
CA ARG A 113 -74.92 -43.25 26.80
C ARG A 113 -73.98 -43.66 25.67
N ALA A 114 -74.51 -44.23 24.58
CA ALA A 114 -73.72 -44.55 23.41
C ALA A 114 -73.16 -43.27 22.75
N GLN A 115 -74.00 -42.24 22.60
CA GLN A 115 -73.59 -40.94 22.08
C GLN A 115 -72.57 -40.23 22.99
N ASP A 116 -72.76 -40.27 24.31
CA ASP A 116 -71.80 -39.72 25.29
C ASP A 116 -70.45 -40.46 25.22
N LEU A 117 -70.46 -41.79 25.12
CA LEU A 117 -69.24 -42.59 24.99
C LEU A 117 -68.51 -42.34 23.66
N GLU A 118 -69.25 -42.19 22.55
CA GLU A 118 -68.67 -41.83 21.25
C GLU A 118 -68.03 -40.44 21.30
N SER A 119 -68.72 -39.44 21.88
CA SER A 119 -68.19 -38.09 22.10
C SER A 119 -66.95 -38.06 23.01
N ILE A 120 -66.94 -38.86 24.08
CA ILE A 120 -65.77 -39.02 24.95
C ILE A 120 -64.60 -39.66 24.19
N ALA A 121 -64.87 -40.64 23.32
CA ALA A 121 -63.84 -41.28 22.50
C ALA A 121 -63.23 -40.30 21.49
N THR A 122 -64.04 -39.52 20.77
CA THR A 122 -63.54 -38.51 19.81
C THR A 122 -62.73 -37.42 20.51
N VAL A 123 -63.21 -36.90 21.65
CA VAL A 123 -62.47 -35.91 22.45
C VAL A 123 -61.17 -36.48 23.02
N SER A 124 -61.14 -37.77 23.38
CA SER A 124 -59.89 -38.43 23.83
C SER A 124 -58.87 -38.53 22.70
N THR A 125 -59.29 -38.88 21.47
CA THR A 125 -58.37 -38.92 20.32
C THR A 125 -57.86 -37.54 19.93
N GLU A 126 -58.73 -36.53 19.88
CA GLU A 126 -58.31 -35.14 19.61
C GLU A 126 -57.35 -34.60 20.67
N LEU A 127 -57.55 -34.97 21.94
CA LEU A 127 -56.66 -34.62 23.05
C LEU A 127 -55.29 -35.30 22.92
N ASP A 128 -55.23 -36.55 22.47
CA ASP A 128 -53.97 -37.27 22.27
C ASP A 128 -53.20 -36.76 21.05
N ASP A 129 -53.89 -36.46 19.93
CA ASP A 129 -53.31 -35.78 18.77
C ASP A 129 -52.75 -34.39 19.15
N ALA A 130 -53.48 -33.63 19.97
CA ALA A 130 -53.04 -32.33 20.48
C ALA A 130 -51.80 -32.43 21.38
N LYS A 131 -51.67 -33.48 22.19
CA LYS A 131 -50.44 -33.75 22.98
C LYS A 131 -49.26 -34.06 22.07
N GLU A 132 -49.45 -34.87 21.04
CA GLU A 132 -48.36 -35.21 20.09
C GLU A 132 -47.89 -33.97 19.32
N MET A 133 -48.82 -33.12 18.86
CA MET A 133 -48.47 -31.84 18.24
C MET A 133 -47.74 -30.89 19.19
N LEU A 134 -48.18 -30.79 20.45
CA LEU A 134 -47.49 -29.97 21.46
C LEU A 134 -46.08 -30.46 21.77
N GLN A 135 -45.88 -31.79 21.83
CA GLN A 135 -44.56 -32.40 22.03
C GLN A 135 -43.61 -32.08 20.85
N LYS A 136 -44.09 -32.21 19.60
CA LYS A 136 -43.32 -31.82 18.40
C LYS A 136 -42.92 -30.35 18.42
N VAL A 137 -43.84 -29.45 18.77
CA VAL A 137 -43.56 -28.02 18.89
C VAL A 137 -42.52 -27.74 19.98
N ALA A 138 -42.54 -28.45 21.11
CA ALA A 138 -41.53 -28.31 22.17
C ALA A 138 -40.13 -28.80 21.72
N GLU A 139 -40.07 -29.89 20.93
CA GLU A 139 -38.83 -30.40 20.34
C GLU A 139 -38.26 -29.43 19.29
N GLU A 140 -39.11 -28.87 18.42
CA GLU A 140 -38.75 -27.82 17.46
C GLU A 140 -38.26 -26.55 18.18
N GLU A 141 -38.95 -26.10 19.24
CA GLU A 141 -38.53 -24.95 20.05
C GLU A 141 -37.16 -25.18 20.70
N SER A 142 -36.91 -26.39 21.21
CA SER A 142 -35.60 -26.78 21.75
C SER A 142 -34.51 -26.78 20.67
N SER A 143 -34.81 -27.32 19.49
CA SER A 143 -33.90 -27.33 18.34
C SER A 143 -33.55 -25.90 17.90
N LEU A 144 -34.54 -25.04 17.71
CA LEU A 144 -34.37 -23.64 17.35
C LEU A 144 -33.59 -22.86 18.42
N ARG A 145 -33.85 -23.10 19.72
CA ARG A 145 -33.04 -22.52 20.81
C ARG A 145 -31.57 -22.91 20.70
N SER A 146 -31.27 -24.19 20.41
CA SER A 146 -29.89 -24.66 20.24
C SER A 146 -29.19 -24.03 19.02
N LEU A 147 -29.89 -23.90 17.90
CA LEU A 147 -29.39 -23.24 16.69
C LEU A 147 -29.10 -21.75 16.93
N VAL A 148 -30.00 -21.05 17.61
CA VAL A 148 -29.81 -19.63 17.98
C VAL A 148 -28.57 -19.46 18.87
N GLU A 149 -28.28 -20.39 19.78
CA GLU A 149 -27.08 -20.32 20.60
C GLU A 149 -25.79 -20.61 19.80
N SER A 150 -25.82 -21.57 18.86
CA SER A 150 -24.71 -21.79 17.90
C SER A 150 -24.42 -20.54 17.08
N LEU A 151 -25.46 -19.92 16.52
CA LEU A 151 -25.33 -18.71 15.70
C LEU A 151 -24.81 -17.51 16.49
N LYS A 152 -25.09 -17.40 17.79
CA LYS A 152 -24.45 -16.39 18.66
C LYS A 152 -22.96 -16.66 18.84
N GLN A 153 -22.57 -17.91 19.07
CA GLN A 153 -21.16 -18.29 19.23
C GLN A 153 -20.37 -18.03 17.95
N GLU A 154 -20.94 -18.39 16.79
CA GLU A 154 -20.39 -18.05 15.47
C GLU A 154 -20.30 -16.53 15.26
N LEU A 155 -21.31 -15.76 15.67
CA LEU A 155 -21.29 -14.30 15.56
C LEU A 155 -20.20 -13.64 16.43
N GLU A 156 -20.00 -14.10 17.68
CA GLU A 156 -18.91 -13.59 18.51
C GLU A 156 -17.54 -14.00 17.97
N ALA A 157 -17.37 -15.24 17.50
CA ALA A 157 -16.13 -15.68 16.85
C ALA A 157 -15.79 -14.83 15.61
N VAL A 158 -16.78 -14.52 14.75
CA VAL A 158 -16.59 -13.66 13.58
C VAL A 158 -16.24 -12.21 13.97
N LYS A 159 -16.74 -11.69 15.09
CA LYS A 159 -16.32 -10.38 15.62
C LYS A 159 -14.87 -10.41 16.10
N GLU A 160 -14.48 -11.43 16.86
CA GLU A 160 -13.10 -11.60 17.33
C GLU A 160 -12.12 -11.73 16.15
N GLU A 161 -12.47 -12.49 15.10
CA GLU A 161 -11.69 -12.57 13.87
C GLU A 161 -11.61 -11.23 13.14
N HIS A 162 -12.71 -10.47 13.08
CA HIS A 162 -12.73 -9.14 12.46
C HIS A 162 -11.83 -8.14 13.19
N ASP A 163 -11.87 -8.10 14.52
CA ASP A 163 -11.02 -7.21 15.31
C ASP A 163 -9.54 -7.61 15.21
N GLN A 164 -9.22 -8.91 15.18
CA GLN A 164 -7.87 -9.40 14.91
C GLN A 164 -7.36 -9.03 13.51
N LEU A 165 -8.22 -9.14 12.48
CA LEU A 165 -7.88 -8.75 11.11
C LEU A 165 -7.60 -7.24 11.04
N LYS A 166 -8.48 -6.43 11.65
CA LYS A 166 -8.33 -4.98 11.73
C LYS A 166 -7.04 -4.55 12.44
N GLN A 167 -6.63 -5.25 13.50
CA GLN A 167 -5.33 -5.01 14.12
C GLN A 167 -4.18 -5.31 13.13
N LYS A 168 -4.19 -6.48 12.47
CA LYS A 168 -3.17 -6.86 11.48
C LYS A 168 -3.12 -5.90 10.29
N ASP A 169 -4.24 -5.35 9.86
CA ASP A 169 -4.30 -4.33 8.82
C ASP A 169 -3.57 -3.06 9.28
N THR A 170 -3.84 -2.55 10.49
CA THR A 170 -3.13 -1.35 11.01
C THR A 170 -1.62 -1.59 11.25
N GLU A 171 -1.23 -2.79 11.68
CA GLU A 171 0.18 -3.19 11.78
C GLU A 171 0.85 -3.22 10.40
N THR A 172 0.14 -3.74 9.39
CA THR A 172 0.61 -3.81 8.00
C THR A 172 0.70 -2.41 7.37
N GLU A 173 -0.27 -1.53 7.59
CA GLU A 173 -0.24 -0.13 7.16
C GLU A 173 0.97 0.61 7.77
N SER A 174 1.26 0.38 9.06
CA SER A 174 2.45 0.91 9.72
C SER A 174 3.75 0.43 9.06
N ILE A 175 3.87 -0.87 8.78
CA ILE A 175 5.03 -1.45 8.08
C ILE A 175 5.17 -0.87 6.66
N VAL A 176 4.07 -0.70 5.93
CA VAL A 176 4.05 -0.10 4.59
C VAL A 176 4.49 1.37 4.65
N GLY A 177 4.05 2.14 5.66
CA GLY A 177 4.50 3.51 5.90
C GLY A 177 6.01 3.58 6.17
N ASP A 178 6.51 2.70 7.05
CA ASP A 178 7.93 2.56 7.39
C ASP A 178 8.80 2.24 6.17
N LEU A 179 8.34 1.31 5.33
CA LEU A 179 9.00 0.94 4.08
C LEU A 179 8.94 2.07 3.05
N HIS A 180 7.85 2.83 2.98
CA HIS A 180 7.75 4.00 2.11
C HIS A 180 8.76 5.09 2.51
N VAL A 181 8.89 5.38 3.81
CA VAL A 181 9.89 6.35 4.32
C VAL A 181 11.32 5.89 4.00
N LYS A 182 11.63 4.60 4.20
CA LYS A 182 12.93 4.01 3.84
C LYS A 182 13.19 4.11 2.33
N LEU A 183 12.19 3.83 1.49
CA LEU A 183 12.29 3.96 0.03
C LEU A 183 12.60 5.40 -0.41
N GLN A 184 11.87 6.39 0.11
CA GLN A 184 12.10 7.81 -0.22
C GLN A 184 13.49 8.27 0.24
N LYS A 185 13.94 7.83 1.42
CA LYS A 185 15.29 8.10 1.92
C LYS A 185 16.34 7.55 0.96
N CYS A 186 16.30 6.24 0.65
CA CYS A 186 17.23 5.60 -0.28
C CYS A 186 17.22 6.27 -1.66
N LYS A 187 16.05 6.69 -2.16
CA LYS A 187 15.92 7.43 -3.40
C LYS A 187 16.66 8.78 -3.35
N SER A 188 16.47 9.55 -2.28
CA SER A 188 17.17 10.85 -2.11
C SER A 188 18.70 10.68 -1.95
N GLU A 189 19.14 9.62 -1.28
CA GLU A 189 20.56 9.28 -1.14
C GLU A 189 21.17 8.87 -2.50
N LEU A 190 20.43 8.13 -3.32
CA LEU A 190 20.84 7.77 -4.69
C LEU A 190 20.92 9.00 -5.61
N GLU A 191 19.91 9.88 -5.58
CA GLU A 191 19.93 11.13 -6.36
C GLU A 191 21.12 12.03 -5.95
N ALA A 192 21.42 12.11 -4.66
CA ALA A 192 22.60 12.83 -4.16
C ALA A 192 23.92 12.16 -4.60
N ALA A 193 24.01 10.83 -4.61
CA ALA A 193 25.17 10.09 -5.06
C ALA A 193 25.44 10.30 -6.57
N VAL A 194 24.41 10.21 -7.42
CA VAL A 194 24.51 10.48 -8.88
C VAL A 194 24.89 11.94 -9.15
N ALA A 195 24.37 12.89 -8.36
CA ALA A 195 24.76 14.30 -8.44
C ALA A 195 26.20 14.58 -7.94
N ALA A 196 26.78 13.70 -7.12
CA ALA A 196 28.18 13.76 -6.71
C ALA A 196 29.10 13.07 -7.74
N GLU A 197 28.69 11.91 -8.26
CA GLU A 197 29.39 11.17 -9.31
C GLU A 197 29.54 12.03 -10.57
N SER A 198 28.45 12.61 -11.08
CA SER A 198 28.50 13.49 -12.28
C SER A 198 29.48 14.66 -12.12
N LYS A 199 29.55 15.28 -10.93
CA LYS A 199 30.54 16.34 -10.63
C LYS A 199 31.97 15.81 -10.58
N ALA A 200 32.17 14.62 -10.00
CA ALA A 200 33.48 13.97 -9.95
C ALA A 200 33.96 13.59 -11.36
N THR A 201 33.07 13.08 -12.22
CA THR A 201 33.36 12.81 -13.63
C THR A 201 33.74 14.08 -14.38
N THR A 202 32.96 15.17 -14.28
CA THR A 202 33.35 16.44 -14.93
C THR A 202 34.69 16.98 -14.44
N ALA A 203 34.97 16.90 -13.13
CA ALA A 203 36.25 17.32 -12.58
C ALA A 203 37.42 16.42 -13.03
N SER A 204 37.17 15.13 -13.25
CA SER A 204 38.14 14.18 -13.82
C SER A 204 38.42 14.48 -15.30
N ASP A 205 37.39 14.82 -16.07
CA ASP A 205 37.51 15.19 -17.48
C ASP A 205 38.29 16.51 -17.63
N ASP A 206 37.97 17.53 -16.81
CA ASP A 206 38.72 18.79 -16.74
C ASP A 206 40.20 18.57 -16.39
N LEU A 207 40.49 17.70 -15.41
CA LEU A 207 41.86 17.34 -15.04
C LEU A 207 42.59 16.59 -16.15
N MET A 208 41.88 15.72 -16.90
CA MET A 208 42.45 15.02 -18.06
C MET A 208 42.80 16.00 -19.19
N LEU A 209 41.93 16.97 -19.47
CA LEU A 209 42.19 18.05 -20.44
C LEU A 209 43.38 18.90 -20.01
N ALA A 210 43.44 19.33 -18.74
CA ALA A 210 44.56 20.08 -18.19
C ALA A 210 45.89 19.31 -18.29
N LEU A 211 45.88 17.99 -18.05
CA LEU A 211 47.07 17.14 -18.17
C LEU A 211 47.49 16.94 -19.63
N GLN A 212 46.55 16.83 -20.58
CA GLN A 212 46.86 16.82 -22.01
C GLN A 212 47.48 18.15 -22.47
N GLN A 213 46.91 19.28 -22.04
CA GLN A 213 47.44 20.62 -22.31
C GLN A 213 48.86 20.77 -21.75
N LEU A 214 49.08 20.49 -20.47
CA LEU A 214 50.40 20.57 -19.83
C LEU A 214 51.43 19.66 -20.52
N SER A 215 51.03 18.46 -20.96
CA SER A 215 51.89 17.54 -21.73
C SER A 215 52.31 18.14 -23.07
N SER A 216 51.38 18.79 -23.79
CA SER A 216 51.67 19.49 -25.05
C SER A 216 52.55 20.73 -24.85
N GLU A 217 52.29 21.54 -23.82
CA GLU A 217 53.10 22.72 -23.47
C GLU A 217 54.52 22.31 -23.08
N SER A 218 54.66 21.26 -22.25
CA SER A 218 55.95 20.71 -21.86
C SER A 218 56.74 20.18 -23.07
N LYS A 219 56.06 19.51 -24.02
CA LYS A 219 56.68 19.04 -25.26
C LYS A 219 57.15 20.20 -26.14
N ASN A 220 56.33 21.24 -26.29
CA ASN A 220 56.67 22.43 -27.07
C ASN A 220 57.87 23.17 -26.43
N ALA A 221 57.84 23.39 -25.12
CA ALA A 221 58.94 24.02 -24.38
C ALA A 221 60.27 23.24 -24.50
N LEU A 222 60.21 21.90 -24.56
CA LEU A 222 61.39 21.06 -24.77
C LEU A 222 61.93 21.20 -26.21
N GLN A 223 61.06 21.28 -27.21
CA GLN A 223 61.45 21.56 -28.61
C GLN A 223 62.03 22.97 -28.77
N GLU A 224 61.42 23.98 -28.15
CA GLU A 224 61.93 25.36 -28.14
C GLU A 224 63.31 25.44 -27.47
N ALA A 225 63.50 24.77 -26.34
CA ALA A 225 64.80 24.67 -25.67
C ALA A 225 65.86 23.97 -26.54
N GLU A 226 65.50 22.92 -27.29
CA GLU A 226 66.41 22.25 -28.22
C GLU A 226 66.81 23.16 -29.40
N VAL A 227 65.85 23.93 -29.94
CA VAL A 227 66.12 24.93 -31.00
C VAL A 227 67.01 26.06 -30.47
N MET A 228 66.73 26.58 -29.27
CA MET A 228 67.59 27.58 -28.62
C MET A 228 68.99 27.03 -28.34
N GLN A 229 69.13 25.77 -27.93
CA GLN A 229 70.42 25.14 -27.71
C GLN A 229 71.24 25.04 -29.00
N LYS A 230 70.61 24.66 -30.12
CA LYS A 230 71.24 24.61 -31.45
C LYS A 230 71.69 26.01 -31.89
N SER A 231 70.79 26.99 -31.87
CA SER A 231 71.13 28.39 -32.20
C SER A 231 72.24 28.96 -31.30
N ALA A 232 72.26 28.61 -30.01
CA ALA A 232 73.33 29.01 -29.10
C ALA A 232 74.64 28.23 -29.30
N ALA A 233 74.64 27.08 -29.99
CA ALA A 233 75.86 26.42 -30.47
C ALA A 233 76.36 27.11 -31.74
N ASP A 234 75.48 27.32 -32.73
CA ASP A 234 75.80 28.02 -33.98
C ASP A 234 76.42 29.40 -33.73
N LEU A 235 75.83 30.19 -32.81
CA LEU A 235 76.37 31.51 -32.40
C LEU A 235 77.72 31.43 -31.65
N ARG A 236 78.03 30.31 -30.97
CA ARG A 236 79.36 30.12 -30.36
C ARG A 236 80.40 29.78 -31.41
N ASP A 237 80.05 28.94 -32.38
CA ASP A 237 80.93 28.57 -33.48
C ASP A 237 81.21 29.79 -34.38
N GLU A 238 80.20 30.61 -34.66
CA GLU A 238 80.36 31.90 -35.35
C GLU A 238 81.24 32.88 -34.53
N ALA A 239 81.03 32.97 -33.22
CA ALA A 239 81.84 33.84 -32.35
C ALA A 239 83.32 33.39 -32.27
N GLU A 240 83.62 32.09 -32.21
CA GLU A 240 85.01 31.61 -32.23
C GLU A 240 85.63 31.78 -33.61
N ALA A 241 84.88 31.55 -34.70
CA ALA A 241 85.35 31.86 -36.06
C ALA A 241 85.69 33.35 -36.23
N ALA A 242 84.86 34.25 -35.71
CA ALA A 242 85.12 35.68 -35.67
C ALA A 242 86.36 36.02 -34.81
N ARG A 243 86.56 35.32 -33.69
CA ARG A 243 87.74 35.49 -32.81
C ARG A 243 89.04 35.05 -33.49
N VAL A 244 89.02 33.94 -34.24
CA VAL A 244 90.14 33.48 -35.06
C VAL A 244 90.44 34.47 -36.17
N ALA A 245 89.42 34.93 -36.91
CA ALA A 245 89.58 35.93 -37.97
C ALA A 245 90.14 37.27 -37.44
N LEU A 246 89.72 37.70 -36.24
CA LEU A 246 90.28 38.87 -35.56
C LEU A 246 91.76 38.66 -35.22
N ALA A 247 92.12 37.53 -34.61
CA ALA A 247 93.51 37.22 -34.26
C ALA A 247 94.42 37.15 -35.51
N GLU A 248 93.94 36.61 -36.63
CA GLU A 248 94.64 36.69 -37.91
C GLU A 248 94.80 38.12 -38.42
N ALA A 249 93.76 38.94 -38.32
CA ALA A 249 93.80 40.35 -38.73
C ALA A 249 94.77 41.16 -37.86
N GLU A 250 94.83 40.90 -36.55
CA GLU A 250 95.81 41.48 -35.64
C GLU A 250 97.25 41.08 -35.99
N GLN A 251 97.51 39.80 -36.32
CA GLN A 251 98.84 39.37 -36.78
C GLN A 251 99.23 40.02 -38.12
N LYS A 252 98.28 40.12 -39.07
CA LYS A 252 98.49 40.84 -40.34
C LYS A 252 98.79 42.32 -40.10
N LEU A 253 98.07 42.98 -39.18
CA LEU A 253 98.31 44.37 -38.79
C LEU A 253 99.69 44.56 -38.13
N GLN A 254 100.09 43.68 -37.20
CA GLN A 254 101.43 43.72 -36.60
C GLN A 254 102.55 43.52 -37.64
N SER A 255 102.31 42.67 -38.64
CA SER A 255 103.26 42.44 -39.73
C SER A 255 103.37 43.67 -40.64
N ALA A 256 102.23 44.26 -41.03
CA ALA A 256 102.18 45.49 -41.80
C ALA A 256 102.74 46.70 -41.06
N LEU A 257 102.61 46.77 -39.73
CA LEU A 257 103.26 47.81 -38.90
C LEU A 257 104.79 47.67 -38.92
N LYS A 258 105.33 46.46 -38.78
CA LYS A 258 106.78 46.22 -38.92
C LYS A 258 107.28 46.57 -40.32
N GLU A 259 106.56 46.15 -41.36
CA GLU A 259 106.89 46.51 -42.75
C GLU A 259 106.82 48.03 -42.97
N ALA A 260 105.85 48.73 -42.38
CA ALA A 260 105.76 50.18 -42.44
C ALA A 260 106.89 50.89 -41.65
N GLU A 261 107.32 50.34 -40.52
CA GLU A 261 108.50 50.83 -39.78
C GLU A 261 109.80 50.61 -40.56
N GLU A 262 109.96 49.45 -41.21
CA GLU A 262 111.06 49.14 -42.11
C GLU A 262 111.06 50.06 -43.35
N ALA A 263 109.89 50.27 -43.96
CA ALA A 263 109.71 51.18 -45.09
C ALA A 263 110.01 52.64 -44.70
N LYS A 264 109.59 53.08 -43.51
CA LYS A 264 109.92 54.40 -42.96
C LYS A 264 111.41 54.54 -42.62
N SER A 265 112.06 53.47 -42.18
CA SER A 265 113.52 53.41 -41.99
C SER A 265 114.27 53.49 -43.33
N ALA A 266 113.75 52.83 -44.36
CA ALA A 266 114.25 52.92 -45.73
C ALA A 266 114.00 54.32 -46.34
N GLU A 267 112.83 54.92 -46.11
CA GLU A 267 112.50 56.30 -46.49
C GLU A 267 113.44 57.29 -45.81
N ALA A 268 113.69 57.16 -44.51
CA ALA A 268 114.63 58.01 -43.78
C ALA A 268 116.06 57.89 -44.35
N LYS A 269 116.51 56.68 -44.67
CA LYS A 269 117.80 56.46 -45.36
C LYS A 269 117.82 57.07 -46.76
N ALA A 270 116.73 56.97 -47.52
CA ALA A 270 116.60 57.58 -48.84
C ALA A 270 116.56 59.11 -48.75
N LEU A 271 115.89 59.68 -47.75
CA LEU A 271 115.86 61.12 -47.46
C LEU A 271 117.23 61.63 -47.03
N ASP A 272 118.00 60.89 -46.24
CA ASP A 272 119.38 61.27 -45.91
C ASP A 272 120.33 61.12 -47.12
N GLN A 273 120.12 60.12 -47.99
CA GLN A 273 120.81 60.06 -49.29
C GLN A 273 120.43 61.25 -50.19
N ILE A 274 119.15 61.63 -50.24
CA ILE A 274 118.67 62.82 -50.96
C ILE A 274 119.26 64.08 -50.35
N LYS A 275 119.38 64.20 -49.02
CA LYS A 275 120.08 65.31 -48.36
C LYS A 275 121.54 65.34 -48.75
N GLN A 276 122.28 64.23 -48.66
CA GLN A 276 123.69 64.15 -49.09
C GLN A 276 123.86 64.50 -50.57
N LEU A 277 122.95 64.05 -51.44
CA LEU A 277 122.94 64.43 -52.86
C LEU A 277 122.55 65.91 -53.05
N SER A 278 121.68 66.47 -52.21
CA SER A 278 121.27 67.87 -52.27
C SER A 278 122.32 68.82 -51.68
N GLU A 279 123.09 68.41 -50.68
CA GLU A 279 124.26 69.09 -50.15
C GLU A 279 125.42 69.02 -51.16
N ARG A 280 125.61 67.87 -51.81
CA ARG A 280 126.54 67.74 -52.94
C ARG A 280 126.10 68.59 -54.14
N ALA A 281 124.79 68.69 -54.40
CA ALA A 281 124.23 69.51 -55.47
C ALA A 281 124.18 71.01 -55.12
N SER A 282 124.10 71.39 -53.84
CA SER A 282 124.16 72.79 -53.40
C SER A 282 125.60 73.28 -53.25
N ALA A 283 126.54 72.41 -52.85
CA ALA A 283 127.97 72.64 -53.03
C ALA A 283 128.34 72.80 -54.52
N ALA A 284 127.68 72.07 -55.43
CA ALA A 284 127.82 72.23 -56.88
C ALA A 284 127.00 73.41 -57.48
N ARG A 285 126.02 73.96 -56.74
CA ARG A 285 125.17 75.11 -57.16
C ARG A 285 125.48 76.41 -56.43
N ALA A 286 126.54 76.45 -55.62
CA ALA A 286 127.18 77.68 -55.16
C ALA A 286 127.93 78.43 -56.30
N SER A 287 127.51 78.21 -57.55
CA SER A 287 127.83 78.97 -58.74
C SER A 287 126.64 78.84 -59.71
N THR A 288 126.13 79.99 -60.18
CA THR A 288 125.00 80.20 -61.12
C THR A 288 123.56 80.14 -60.56
N SER A 289 122.95 81.34 -60.42
CA SER A 289 121.65 81.85 -60.96
C SER A 289 120.46 80.90 -61.22
N GLU A 290 119.18 81.30 -61.12
CA GLU A 290 118.56 82.63 -60.93
C GLU A 290 117.06 82.52 -60.53
N SER A 291 116.48 83.66 -60.14
CA SER A 291 115.07 84.06 -60.38
C SER A 291 113.92 83.41 -59.60
N GLY A 292 113.18 84.25 -58.87
CA GLY A 292 111.84 83.94 -58.36
C GLY A 292 110.76 84.40 -59.35
N ALA A 293 109.92 83.48 -59.81
CA ALA A 293 108.91 83.75 -60.85
C ALA A 293 107.51 84.06 -60.26
N LYS A 294 106.93 85.19 -60.70
CA LYS A 294 105.51 85.49 -60.55
C LYS A 294 104.72 84.61 -61.53
N ILE A 295 104.09 83.55 -61.03
CA ILE A 295 103.36 82.57 -61.85
C ILE A 295 102.18 83.26 -62.53
N THR A 296 102.14 83.16 -63.86
CA THR A 296 101.03 83.62 -64.70
C THR A 296 100.41 82.38 -65.33
N ILE A 297 99.30 81.91 -64.77
CA ILE A 297 98.56 80.73 -65.24
C ILE A 297 97.75 81.05 -66.51
N SER A 298 97.67 80.08 -67.43
CA SER A 298 96.90 80.23 -68.67
C SER A 298 95.38 80.21 -68.40
N LYS A 299 94.59 80.68 -69.36
CA LYS A 299 93.12 80.65 -69.25
C LYS A 299 92.62 79.20 -69.20
N GLU A 300 93.24 78.31 -69.96
CA GLU A 300 92.97 76.87 -69.99
C GLU A 300 93.35 76.19 -68.66
N GLU A 301 94.44 76.61 -68.01
CA GLU A 301 94.83 76.11 -66.69
C GLU A 301 93.85 76.54 -65.61
N PHE A 302 93.40 77.80 -65.63
CA PHE A 302 92.36 78.30 -64.73
C PHE A 302 91.01 77.60 -64.95
N GLU A 303 90.60 77.38 -66.20
CA GLU A 303 89.39 76.62 -66.54
C GLU A 303 89.51 75.14 -66.14
N SER A 304 90.69 74.53 -66.25
CA SER A 304 90.96 73.15 -65.81
C SER A 304 90.88 73.02 -64.27
N LEU A 305 91.45 73.97 -63.54
CA LEU A 305 91.35 73.99 -62.07
C LEU A 305 89.91 74.25 -61.61
N SER A 306 89.22 75.19 -62.24
CA SER A 306 87.81 75.49 -61.95
C SER A 306 86.91 74.27 -62.21
N ARG A 307 87.13 73.56 -63.33
CA ARG A 307 86.40 72.32 -63.64
C ARG A 307 86.63 71.22 -62.60
N LYS A 308 87.85 71.05 -62.10
CA LYS A 308 88.14 70.12 -60.99
C LYS A 308 87.45 70.52 -59.67
N VAL A 309 87.30 71.81 -59.40
CA VAL A 309 86.53 72.29 -58.25
C VAL A 309 85.05 71.93 -58.43
N GLU A 310 84.45 72.24 -59.59
CA GLU A 310 83.05 71.86 -59.89
C GLU A 310 82.81 70.34 -59.86
N GLU A 311 83.75 69.53 -60.35
CA GLU A 311 83.67 68.07 -60.29
C GLU A 311 83.73 67.55 -58.84
N SER A 312 84.58 68.15 -58.00
CA SER A 312 84.65 67.83 -56.56
C SER A 312 83.41 68.31 -55.80
N GLU A 313 82.86 69.47 -56.17
CA GLU A 313 81.64 70.04 -55.58
C GLU A 313 80.45 69.12 -55.88
N LYS A 314 80.22 68.77 -57.16
CA LYS A 314 79.20 67.79 -57.59
C LYS A 314 79.37 66.42 -56.91
N LEU A 315 80.60 65.94 -56.72
CA LEU A 315 80.86 64.70 -55.99
C LEU A 315 80.47 64.80 -54.49
N SER A 316 80.66 65.98 -53.89
CA SER A 316 80.22 66.25 -52.51
C SER A 316 78.70 66.38 -52.40
N GLU A 317 78.06 67.09 -53.35
CA GLU A 317 76.60 67.22 -53.44
C GLU A 317 75.93 65.85 -53.63
N MET A 318 76.45 64.98 -54.49
CA MET A 318 75.96 63.61 -54.64
C MET A 318 76.05 62.79 -53.35
N LYS A 319 77.12 62.96 -52.56
CA LYS A 319 77.27 62.29 -51.26
C LYS A 319 76.28 62.83 -50.23
N VAL A 320 76.06 64.15 -50.20
CA VAL A 320 75.06 64.79 -49.34
C VAL A 320 73.65 64.35 -49.72
N ALA A 321 73.31 64.34 -51.01
CA ALA A 321 72.01 63.89 -51.51
C ALA A 321 71.74 62.41 -51.18
N ALA A 322 72.75 61.54 -51.32
CA ALA A 322 72.64 60.13 -50.93
C ALA A 322 72.42 59.97 -49.41
N ALA A 323 73.12 60.73 -48.58
CA ALA A 323 72.93 60.73 -47.13
C ALA A 323 71.54 61.28 -46.73
N MET A 324 71.07 62.35 -47.37
CA MET A 324 69.72 62.88 -47.16
C MET A 324 68.63 61.88 -47.55
N ALA A 325 68.78 61.18 -48.67
CA ALA A 325 67.85 60.13 -49.09
C ALA A 325 67.79 58.96 -48.08
N GLN A 326 68.91 58.58 -47.46
CA GLN A 326 68.92 57.60 -46.37
C GLN A 326 68.21 58.12 -45.11
N VAL A 327 68.43 59.39 -44.73
CA VAL A 327 67.73 60.02 -43.59
C VAL A 327 66.22 60.12 -43.83
N GLU A 328 65.80 60.46 -45.05
CA GLU A 328 64.38 60.51 -45.42
C GLU A 328 63.73 59.12 -45.42
N ALA A 329 64.44 58.08 -45.89
CA ALA A 329 63.96 56.70 -45.81
C ALA A 329 63.79 56.22 -44.36
N VAL A 330 64.74 56.54 -43.47
CA VAL A 330 64.63 56.23 -42.03
C VAL A 330 63.46 56.99 -41.40
N ARG A 331 63.30 58.29 -41.68
CA ARG A 331 62.16 59.09 -41.20
C ARG A 331 60.82 58.58 -41.72
N ALA A 332 60.75 58.07 -42.95
CA ALA A 332 59.54 57.46 -43.49
C ALA A 332 59.17 56.19 -42.73
N SER A 333 60.16 55.32 -42.45
CA SER A 333 60.00 54.10 -41.65
C SER A 333 59.59 54.40 -40.20
N GLU A 334 60.21 55.39 -39.57
CA GLU A 334 59.87 55.88 -38.23
C GLU A 334 58.41 56.37 -38.17
N ASN A 335 57.97 57.19 -39.13
CA ASN A 335 56.59 57.66 -39.20
C ASN A 335 55.57 56.53 -39.47
N GLU A 336 55.95 55.49 -40.20
CA GLU A 336 55.11 54.29 -40.37
C GLU A 336 55.00 53.49 -39.07
N ALA A 337 56.10 53.33 -38.32
CA ALA A 337 56.11 52.68 -37.02
C ALA A 337 55.26 53.45 -35.98
N ILE A 338 55.38 54.78 -35.93
CA ILE A 338 54.56 55.64 -35.07
C ILE A 338 53.08 55.45 -35.38
N LYS A 339 52.66 55.50 -36.66
CA LYS A 339 51.25 55.29 -37.06
C LYS A 339 50.72 53.91 -36.68
N LYS A 340 51.55 52.86 -36.75
CA LYS A 340 51.17 51.51 -36.30
C LYS A 340 50.98 51.45 -34.78
N LEU A 341 51.84 52.10 -34.01
CA LEU A 341 51.71 52.20 -32.55
C LEU A 341 50.48 53.03 -32.13
N GLU A 342 50.19 54.14 -32.79
CA GLU A 342 48.98 54.93 -32.57
C GLU A 342 47.70 54.14 -32.87
N ALA A 343 47.69 53.37 -33.97
CA ALA A 343 46.56 52.51 -34.32
C ALA A 343 46.34 51.39 -33.28
N ALA A 344 47.40 50.67 -32.89
CA ALA A 344 47.33 49.62 -31.87
C ALA A 344 46.88 50.17 -30.50
N ARG A 345 47.39 51.34 -30.09
CA ARG A 345 46.95 52.02 -28.88
C ARG A 345 45.46 52.36 -28.93
N LYS A 346 44.98 52.89 -30.06
CA LYS A 346 43.55 53.21 -30.21
C LYS A 346 42.67 51.96 -30.12
N GLU A 347 43.10 50.84 -30.72
CA GLU A 347 42.41 49.56 -30.61
C GLU A 347 42.34 49.05 -29.15
N MET A 348 43.41 49.26 -28.36
CA MET A 348 43.37 49.00 -26.92
C MET A 348 42.38 49.88 -26.17
N GLU A 349 42.36 51.20 -26.43
CA GLU A 349 41.40 52.14 -25.81
C GLU A 349 39.94 51.80 -26.18
N ASP A 350 39.67 51.40 -27.42
CA ASP A 350 38.35 50.94 -27.88
C ASP A 350 37.95 49.59 -27.21
N MET A 351 38.89 48.67 -27.00
CA MET A 351 38.66 47.42 -26.25
C MET A 351 38.40 47.67 -24.75
N GLU A 352 39.17 48.54 -24.11
CA GLU A 352 38.97 48.92 -22.71
C GLU A 352 37.56 49.48 -22.50
N LEU A 353 37.12 50.42 -23.34
CA LEU A 353 35.75 50.96 -23.32
C LEU A 353 34.69 49.86 -23.49
N ALA A 354 34.89 48.93 -24.43
CA ALA A 354 33.97 47.81 -24.62
C ALA A 354 33.89 46.89 -23.39
N THR A 355 35.02 46.60 -22.73
CA THR A 355 35.03 45.79 -21.49
C THR A 355 34.40 46.52 -20.31
N GLU A 356 34.62 47.83 -20.15
CA GLU A 356 33.94 48.63 -19.13
C GLU A 356 32.42 48.64 -19.31
N GLU A 357 31.92 48.79 -20.54
CA GLU A 357 30.48 48.72 -20.78
C GLU A 357 29.91 47.32 -20.52
N ALA A 358 30.64 46.27 -20.90
CA ALA A 358 30.25 44.89 -20.62
C ALA A 358 30.16 44.62 -19.10
N LEU A 359 31.14 45.12 -18.34
CA LEU A 359 31.17 45.04 -16.88
C LEU A 359 29.99 45.79 -16.26
N LYS A 360 29.73 47.05 -16.67
CA LYS A 360 28.57 47.83 -16.20
C LYS A 360 27.24 47.14 -16.51
N ARG A 361 27.11 46.48 -17.68
CA ARG A 361 25.92 45.67 -18.02
C ARG A 361 25.79 44.42 -17.14
N ALA A 362 26.90 43.73 -16.84
CA ALA A 362 26.92 42.58 -15.96
C ALA A 362 26.54 42.95 -14.52
N GLU A 363 27.07 44.05 -13.97
CA GLU A 363 26.71 44.57 -12.65
C GLU A 363 25.23 44.93 -12.54
N MET A 364 24.66 45.60 -13.55
CA MET A 364 23.23 45.89 -13.59
C MET A 364 22.37 44.61 -13.62
N ALA A 365 22.82 43.57 -14.33
CA ALA A 365 22.14 42.28 -14.37
C ALA A 365 22.22 41.53 -13.02
N GLU A 366 23.38 41.54 -12.34
CA GLU A 366 23.53 40.98 -10.99
C GLU A 366 22.67 41.74 -9.97
N ALA A 367 22.62 43.07 -10.04
CA ALA A 367 21.75 43.89 -9.19
C ALA A 367 20.26 43.57 -9.41
N ALA A 368 19.82 43.44 -10.66
CA ALA A 368 18.45 43.05 -11.00
C ALA A 368 18.12 41.63 -10.51
N LYS A 369 19.03 40.67 -10.69
CA LYS A 369 18.91 39.31 -10.16
C LYS A 369 18.77 39.30 -8.64
N ARG A 370 19.63 40.03 -7.91
CA ARG A 370 19.54 40.16 -6.44
C ARG A 370 18.22 40.77 -5.98
N ALA A 371 17.65 41.71 -6.72
CA ALA A 371 16.33 42.27 -6.42
C ALA A 371 15.22 41.21 -6.53
N VAL A 372 15.18 40.45 -7.64
CA VAL A 372 14.21 39.36 -7.86
C VAL A 372 14.37 38.24 -6.82
N GLU A 373 15.61 37.83 -6.52
CA GLU A 373 15.87 36.85 -5.46
C GLU A 373 15.46 37.34 -4.07
N GLY A 374 15.60 38.65 -3.81
CA GLY A 374 15.14 39.30 -2.58
C GLY A 374 13.62 39.28 -2.42
N GLU A 375 12.88 39.56 -3.50
CA GLU A 375 11.41 39.44 -3.50
C GLU A 375 10.96 37.99 -3.36
N LEU A 376 11.59 37.06 -4.08
CA LEU A 376 11.28 35.63 -4.01
C LEU A 376 11.54 35.07 -2.60
N ARG A 377 12.61 35.51 -1.91
CA ARG A 377 12.88 35.14 -0.51
C ARG A 377 11.77 35.65 0.42
N ARG A 378 11.37 36.92 0.28
CA ARG A 378 10.26 37.51 1.06
C ARG A 378 8.91 36.84 0.76
N TRP A 379 8.70 36.33 -0.45
CA TRP A 379 7.52 35.54 -0.79
C TRP A 379 7.53 34.18 -0.08
N ARG A 380 8.66 33.45 -0.13
CA ARG A 380 8.80 32.18 0.62
C ARG A 380 8.63 32.36 2.13
N GLU A 381 9.19 33.42 2.71
CA GLU A 381 9.01 33.75 4.13
C GLU A 381 7.53 34.03 4.48
N LYS A 382 6.76 34.68 3.59
CA LYS A 382 5.32 34.90 3.77
C LYS A 382 4.52 33.60 3.67
N GLU A 383 4.82 32.74 2.71
CA GLU A 383 4.15 31.44 2.57
C GLU A 383 4.49 30.52 3.75
N GLN A 384 5.73 30.50 4.22
CA GLN A 384 6.11 29.77 5.44
C GLN A 384 5.42 30.32 6.69
N LYS A 385 5.27 31.65 6.83
CA LYS A 385 4.50 32.25 7.93
C LYS A 385 3.02 31.88 7.87
N LYS A 386 2.38 31.92 6.71
CA LYS A 386 1.00 31.44 6.55
C LYS A 386 0.85 29.95 6.87
N ALA A 387 1.82 29.12 6.47
CA ALA A 387 1.81 27.70 6.79
C ALA A 387 1.97 27.44 8.29
N ALA A 388 2.80 28.22 8.98
CA ALA A 388 2.96 28.17 10.44
C ALA A 388 1.72 28.69 11.19
N GLU A 389 1.02 29.69 10.63
CA GLU A 389 -0.21 30.26 11.19
C GLU A 389 -1.46 29.38 10.93
N ALA A 390 -1.35 28.37 10.07
CA ALA A 390 -2.39 27.40 9.74
C ALA A 390 -2.29 26.05 10.49
N GLN A 391 -1.46 25.97 11.54
CA GLN A 391 -1.30 24.80 12.41
C GLN A 391 -1.72 25.17 13.86
N PRO A 392 -2.56 24.36 14.54
CA PRO A 392 -2.90 24.60 15.94
C PRO A 392 -1.73 24.22 16.85
N ALA A 393 -1.44 25.08 17.83
CA ALA A 393 -0.34 24.86 18.78
C ALA A 393 -0.66 23.77 19.82
N PRO A 394 0.38 23.11 20.35
CA PRO A 394 0.44 22.84 21.78
C PRO A 394 1.74 23.34 22.45
N GLU A 395 1.52 24.04 23.56
CA GLU A 395 2.25 24.12 24.83
C GLU A 395 3.79 24.04 24.94
N ALA A 396 4.29 24.81 25.92
CA ALA A 396 5.68 25.06 26.18
C ALA A 396 6.37 24.00 27.06
N GLN A 397 7.70 23.92 26.95
CA GLN A 397 8.55 23.90 28.14
C GLN A 397 9.93 24.50 27.86
N ALA A 398 10.56 25.06 28.90
CA ALA A 398 11.79 25.84 28.82
C ALA A 398 12.98 25.08 29.42
N HIS A 399 14.18 25.30 28.87
CA HIS A 399 15.52 25.24 29.48
C HIS A 399 16.53 25.43 28.32
N GLY A 400 17.60 26.22 28.37
CA GLY A 400 18.09 27.10 29.43
C GLY A 400 19.58 26.86 29.76
N THR A 401 20.52 27.32 28.92
CA THR A 401 21.90 27.65 29.35
C THR A 401 22.63 28.54 28.33
N ALA A 402 23.62 29.29 28.80
CA ALA A 402 24.25 30.41 28.07
C ALA A 402 25.68 30.11 27.56
N SER A 403 26.14 30.91 26.58
CA SER A 403 27.53 31.41 26.59
C SER A 403 27.71 32.66 25.71
N SER A 404 28.63 33.52 26.14
CA SER A 404 29.14 34.76 25.52
C SER A 404 30.40 35.17 26.31
N PRO A 405 31.24 36.13 25.87
CA PRO A 405 31.39 36.74 24.53
C PRO A 405 32.88 36.78 24.07
N VAL A 406 33.16 37.26 22.85
CA VAL A 406 34.47 37.91 22.53
C VAL A 406 34.24 39.15 21.67
N GLN A 407 34.89 40.26 22.03
CA GLN A 407 34.84 41.54 21.32
C GLN A 407 36.06 41.74 20.41
N LYS A 408 35.91 42.53 19.33
CA LYS A 408 36.92 43.51 18.91
C LYS A 408 36.34 44.59 18.00
N ALA A 409 36.54 45.86 18.39
CA ALA A 409 36.45 47.04 17.52
C ALA A 409 37.80 47.22 16.76
N SER A 410 38.11 48.19 15.87
CA SER A 410 37.52 49.46 15.39
C SER A 410 38.20 49.82 14.04
N ALA A 411 38.09 50.97 13.33
CA ALA A 411 37.42 52.28 13.54
C ALA A 411 37.22 53.01 12.18
N GLY A 412 36.24 53.94 12.12
CA GLY A 412 36.19 55.03 11.12
C GLY A 412 35.54 54.70 9.75
N LYS A 413 34.96 55.67 9.02
CA LYS A 413 34.75 57.11 9.29
C LYS A 413 33.56 57.60 8.45
N ALA A 414 32.84 58.61 8.93
CA ALA A 414 31.64 59.12 8.27
C ALA A 414 31.93 59.97 7.02
N ASN A 415 30.99 59.99 6.08
CA ASN A 415 30.55 61.27 5.49
C ASN A 415 29.07 61.21 5.13
N GLU A 416 28.39 62.34 5.31
CA GLU A 416 26.96 62.53 5.15
C GLU A 416 26.71 63.49 3.99
N LYS A 417 25.76 63.17 3.11
CA LYS A 417 24.99 64.21 2.41
C LYS A 417 23.68 63.67 1.82
N ASN A 418 22.65 64.45 2.09
CA ASN A 418 21.28 64.28 1.64
C ASN A 418 21.13 64.70 0.18
N ASP A 419 20.16 64.13 -0.54
CA ASP A 419 19.17 64.87 -1.37
C ASP A 419 18.46 63.97 -2.39
N GLY A 420 17.18 64.24 -2.56
CA GLY A 420 16.33 63.88 -3.70
C GLY A 420 15.11 64.81 -3.68
N PRO A 421 14.02 64.54 -4.42
CA PRO A 421 13.88 63.66 -5.59
C PRO A 421 13.15 64.38 -6.76
N HIS A 422 13.36 64.00 -8.02
CA HIS A 422 12.45 64.44 -9.10
C HIS A 422 12.15 63.38 -10.17
N LYS A 423 10.84 63.20 -10.43
CA LYS A 423 10.27 62.49 -11.58
C LYS A 423 10.28 63.42 -12.81
N ASN A 424 10.43 62.89 -14.03
CA ASN A 424 9.36 62.91 -15.04
C ASN A 424 9.75 62.34 -16.42
N SER A 425 8.91 61.40 -16.88
CA SER A 425 8.48 61.09 -18.27
C SER A 425 9.15 61.70 -19.51
N ARG A 426 9.47 60.83 -20.49
CA ARG A 426 9.31 60.90 -21.98
C ARG A 426 10.35 59.98 -22.64
N THR A 427 10.16 59.27 -23.76
CA THR A 427 8.99 58.98 -24.63
C THR A 427 9.28 57.71 -25.43
N LEU A 428 8.25 56.99 -25.90
CA LEU A 428 8.40 55.83 -26.77
C LEU A 428 8.92 56.23 -28.17
N LEU A 429 10.01 55.61 -28.64
CA LEU A 429 10.28 55.43 -30.06
C LEU A 429 10.79 54.01 -30.32
N LYS A 430 9.93 53.18 -30.93
CA LYS A 430 10.35 51.92 -31.54
C LYS A 430 11.16 52.23 -32.80
N LYS A 431 12.33 51.62 -32.99
CA LYS A 431 12.95 51.49 -34.30
C LYS A 431 13.71 50.17 -34.41
N SER A 432 13.24 49.32 -35.32
CA SER A 432 13.86 48.06 -35.70
C SER A 432 14.96 48.29 -36.75
N PHE A 433 16.09 47.58 -36.66
CA PHE A 433 16.94 47.16 -37.78
C PHE A 433 17.88 46.06 -37.22
N MET A 434 17.78 44.80 -37.66
CA MET A 434 18.41 44.22 -38.88
C MET A 434 19.94 44.22 -38.82
N LEU A 435 20.52 43.01 -38.83
CA LEU A 435 21.96 42.74 -38.77
C LEU A 435 22.68 43.21 -40.05
N PRO A 436 23.90 43.77 -39.96
CA PRO A 436 24.76 44.00 -41.12
C PRO A 436 25.27 42.66 -41.69
N ASN A 437 25.02 42.44 -42.98
CA ASN A 437 25.58 41.33 -43.73
C ASN A 437 26.94 41.76 -44.32
N ILE A 438 28.04 41.11 -43.93
CA ILE A 438 29.38 41.42 -44.47
C ILE A 438 29.89 40.30 -45.39
N THR A 439 29.74 40.56 -46.69
CA THR A 439 30.20 39.67 -47.76
C THR A 439 31.73 39.69 -47.85
N SER A 440 32.39 38.56 -47.55
CA SER A 440 33.84 38.43 -47.76
C SER A 440 34.17 38.31 -49.25
N MET A 441 35.04 39.19 -49.74
CA MET A 441 35.51 39.20 -51.12
C MET A 441 36.68 38.22 -51.32
N PHE A 442 36.48 37.16 -52.10
CA PHE A 442 37.57 36.34 -52.63
C PHE A 442 37.53 36.31 -54.15
N HIS A 443 38.54 36.92 -54.78
CA HIS A 443 38.81 36.75 -56.22
C HIS A 443 39.80 35.62 -56.44
N LYS A 444 39.38 34.49 -57.05
CA LYS A 444 40.32 33.62 -57.77
C LYS A 444 39.71 32.90 -58.98
N LYS A 445 39.97 33.51 -60.13
CA LYS A 445 40.27 32.91 -61.45
C LYS A 445 39.42 31.71 -61.92
N LYS A 446 38.49 32.05 -62.81
CA LYS A 446 37.74 31.18 -63.74
C LYS A 446 38.66 30.34 -64.65
N ASN A 447 38.27 29.08 -64.87
CA ASN A 447 38.50 28.31 -66.11
C ASN A 447 37.29 27.38 -66.31
N HIS A 448 36.73 27.35 -67.52
CA HIS A 448 35.73 26.34 -67.94
C HIS A 448 36.47 25.18 -68.61
N ALA A 449 35.95 23.95 -68.48
CA ALA A 449 35.41 23.23 -69.63
C ALA A 449 34.61 21.99 -69.18
N ASP A 450 33.63 21.68 -70.01
CA ASP A 450 32.70 20.55 -70.07
C ASP A 450 33.13 19.18 -69.50
N GLY A 451 32.11 18.39 -69.15
CA GLY A 451 31.98 17.11 -69.82
C GLY A 451 31.65 15.89 -68.97
N SER A 452 30.38 15.49 -69.01
CA SER A 452 29.89 14.11 -69.11
C SER A 452 30.46 13.01 -68.19
N SER A 453 29.56 12.36 -67.45
CA SER A 453 29.69 10.95 -67.03
C SER A 453 29.99 10.04 -68.25
N PRO A 454 30.58 8.82 -68.05
CA PRO A 454 29.74 7.67 -67.70
C PRO A 454 30.39 6.57 -66.82
N SER A 455 29.53 5.62 -66.43
CA SER A 455 29.74 4.31 -65.79
C SER A 455 30.96 3.47 -66.22
N HIS A 456 31.54 2.67 -65.31
CA HIS A 456 31.30 1.21 -65.22
C HIS A 456 31.99 0.51 -64.00
N LEU A 457 31.37 -0.57 -63.50
CA LEU A 457 31.99 -1.72 -62.80
C LEU A 457 32.43 -2.77 -63.87
N PRO A 458 33.08 -3.93 -63.58
CA PRO A 458 33.44 -4.53 -62.27
C PRO A 458 34.91 -5.03 -62.20
N GLY A 459 35.31 -5.72 -61.12
CA GLY A 459 36.55 -6.50 -61.11
C GLY A 459 36.97 -7.11 -59.77
N ASP A 460 36.49 -8.31 -59.44
CA ASP A 460 37.10 -9.20 -58.43
C ASP A 460 38.56 -9.55 -58.77
N LYS A 461 39.43 -9.68 -57.74
CA LYS A 461 40.13 -10.94 -57.44
C LYS A 461 40.99 -10.92 -56.17
N SER A 462 40.93 -12.07 -55.50
CA SER A 462 41.65 -12.54 -54.32
C SER A 462 43.17 -12.37 -54.32
N VAL A 463 43.73 -12.07 -53.14
CA VAL A 463 44.54 -13.02 -52.34
C VAL A 463 44.06 -12.94 -50.90
#